data_AF-A0AA38F407-F1
#
_entry.id   AF-A0AA38F407-F1
#
_cell.length_a   1.000
_cell.length_b   1.000
_cell.length_c   1.000
_cell.angle_alpha   90.00
_cell.angle_beta   90.00
_cell.angle_gamma   90.00
#
_symmetry.space_group_name_H-M   'P 1'
#
loop_
_entity.id
_entity.type
_entity.pdbx_description
1 polymer ?
#
loop_
_entity_poly.entity_id
_entity_poly.type
_entity_poly.pdbx_seq_one_letter_code
_entity_poly.pdbx_strand_id
1 'polypeptide(L)'
;MHLVKEPPQQEPKTLCTDLGLLEVKDSKAKLAFTVPELVEKVRSTGLPLVLVTLKHQHEHHVITFADLLHCDSDKLPSVKIRQDDTAALLYSSGTTGVSKGVVITHRNIISMIVVFIRFILEESEINS
;
A
#
# COMPACT_ATOMS: atom_id res chain seq x y z
N MET A 1 14.51 -50.86 22.52
CA MET A 1 14.39 -49.93 21.38
C MET A 1 13.50 -48.77 21.78
N HIS A 2 14.10 -47.68 22.26
CA HIS A 2 13.38 -46.46 22.61
C HIS A 2 13.22 -45.60 21.35
N LEU A 3 11.97 -45.40 20.93
CA LEU A 3 11.62 -44.48 19.86
C LEU A 3 11.75 -43.05 20.38
N VAL A 4 12.73 -42.30 19.89
CA VAL A 4 12.85 -40.86 20.10
C VAL A 4 11.74 -40.19 19.30
N LYS A 5 10.74 -39.61 19.96
CA LYS A 5 9.79 -38.70 19.34
C LYS A 5 10.50 -37.37 19.10
N GLU A 6 10.55 -36.94 17.85
CA GLU A 6 10.94 -35.56 17.51
C GLU A 6 10.01 -34.57 18.21
N PRO A 7 10.53 -33.47 18.79
CA PRO A 7 9.68 -32.43 19.35
C PRO A 7 8.89 -31.76 18.21
N PRO A 8 7.66 -31.28 18.50
CA PRO A 8 6.85 -30.61 17.50
C PRO A 8 7.61 -29.39 16.95
N GLN A 9 7.82 -29.39 15.64
CA GLN A 9 8.32 -28.25 14.88
C GLN A 9 7.37 -27.07 15.16
N GLN A 10 7.86 -26.13 15.97
CA GLN A 10 7.15 -24.88 16.26
C GLN A 10 7.03 -24.11 14.94
N GLU A 11 5.80 -23.95 14.43
CA GLU A 11 5.51 -23.05 13.31
C GLU A 11 6.13 -21.66 13.56
N PRO A 12 6.67 -21.00 12.53
CA PRO A 12 7.30 -19.70 12.69
C PRO A 12 6.27 -18.67 13.18
N LYS A 13 6.48 -18.20 14.41
CA LYS A 13 5.71 -17.15 15.09
C LYS A 13 5.58 -15.91 14.19
N THR A 14 4.36 -15.65 13.71
CA THR A 14 3.56 -14.40 13.74
C THR A 14 4.21 -13.01 13.62
N LEU A 15 5.50 -12.86 13.35
CA LEU A 15 6.17 -11.56 13.39
C LEU A 15 5.87 -10.69 12.16
N CYS A 16 5.57 -11.32 11.00
CA CYS A 16 5.33 -10.63 9.74
C CYS A 16 3.95 -9.94 9.69
N THR A 17 2.94 -10.52 10.35
CA THR A 17 1.58 -9.96 10.38
C THR A 17 1.49 -8.75 11.31
N ASP A 18 2.24 -8.76 12.41
CA ASP A 18 2.24 -7.69 13.42
C ASP A 18 2.92 -6.40 12.91
N LEU A 19 3.88 -6.52 11.99
CA LEU A 19 4.59 -5.38 11.40
C LEU A 19 3.68 -4.52 10.52
N GLY A 20 2.83 -5.14 9.70
CA GLY A 20 1.89 -4.40 8.85
C GLY A 20 0.85 -3.61 9.67
N LEU A 21 0.45 -4.13 10.83
CA LEU A 21 -0.47 -3.43 11.74
C LEU A 21 0.16 -2.18 12.38
N LEU A 22 1.48 -2.20 12.63
CA LEU A 22 2.20 -1.06 13.16
C LEU A 22 2.32 0.07 12.12
N GLU A 23 2.60 -0.27 10.86
CA GLU A 23 2.66 0.68 9.74
C GLU A 23 1.30 1.35 9.49
N VAL A 24 0.22 0.58 9.57
CA VAL A 24 -1.16 1.10 9.45
C VAL A 24 -1.50 2.08 10.58
N LYS A 25 -1.06 1.78 11.81
CA LYS A 25 -1.23 2.68 12.96
C LYS A 25 -0.42 3.97 12.82
N ASP A 26 0.85 3.85 12.42
CA ASP A 26 1.77 4.98 12.28
C ASP A 26 1.30 5.95 11.19
N SER A 27 0.87 5.40 10.05
CA SER A 27 0.32 6.19 8.94
C SER A 27 -1.03 6.85 9.24
N LYS A 28 -1.72 6.46 10.32
CA LYS A 28 -3.09 6.91 10.65
C LYS A 28 -4.06 6.70 9.48
N ALA A 29 -3.86 5.61 8.73
CA ALA A 29 -4.68 5.29 7.57
C ALA A 29 -6.16 5.18 7.95
N LYS A 30 -7.04 5.65 7.05
CA LYS A 30 -8.51 5.62 7.21
C LYS A 30 -9.20 4.70 6.20
N LEU A 31 -8.45 4.22 5.22
CA LEU A 31 -8.90 3.45 4.07
C LEU A 31 -7.71 2.62 3.59
N ALA A 32 -7.93 1.38 3.19
CA ALA A 32 -6.89 0.53 2.61
C ALA A 32 -7.29 0.05 1.21
N PHE A 33 -6.34 0.12 0.27
CA PHE A 33 -6.46 -0.49 -1.05
C PHE A 33 -5.73 -1.82 -1.04
N THR A 34 -6.35 -2.87 -1.57
CA THR A 34 -5.74 -4.20 -1.63
C THR A 34 -6.23 -4.99 -2.85
N VAL A 35 -5.55 -6.07 -3.18
CA VAL A 35 -5.97 -7.05 -4.20
C VAL A 35 -6.68 -8.23 -3.52
N PRO A 36 -7.54 -9.00 -4.23
CA PRO A 36 -8.30 -10.11 -3.67
C PRO A 36 -7.47 -11.13 -2.88
N GLU A 37 -6.25 -11.41 -3.34
CA GLU A 37 -5.34 -12.39 -2.76
C GLU A 37 -4.81 -11.97 -1.37
N LEU A 38 -4.90 -10.68 -1.03
CA LEU A 38 -4.37 -10.11 0.20
C LEU A 38 -5.46 -9.61 1.15
N VAL A 39 -6.75 -9.75 0.80
CA VAL A 39 -7.88 -9.27 1.62
C VAL A 39 -7.81 -9.78 3.05
N GLU A 40 -7.59 -11.08 3.24
CA GLU A 40 -7.58 -11.68 4.58
C GLU A 40 -6.44 -11.15 5.46
N LYS A 41 -5.31 -10.75 4.86
CA LYS A 41 -4.21 -10.13 5.61
C LYS A 41 -4.58 -8.72 6.09
N VAL A 42 -5.22 -7.94 5.22
CA VAL A 42 -5.57 -6.54 5.50
C VAL A 42 -6.86 -6.41 6.30
N ARG A 43 -7.73 -7.43 6.29
CA ARG A 43 -8.98 -7.47 7.09
C ARG A 43 -8.71 -7.27 8.59
N SER A 44 -7.56 -7.76 9.07
CA SER A 44 -7.11 -7.59 10.46
C SER A 44 -6.88 -6.14 10.90
N THR A 45 -6.73 -5.21 9.95
CA THR A 45 -6.52 -3.78 10.22
C THR A 45 -7.78 -3.06 10.69
N GLY A 46 -8.97 -3.61 10.41
CA GLY A 46 -10.26 -2.98 10.70
C GLY A 46 -10.59 -1.75 9.85
N LEU A 47 -9.79 -1.46 8.82
CA LEU A 47 -10.06 -0.35 7.89
C LEU A 47 -11.12 -0.74 6.84
N PRO A 48 -11.92 0.22 6.37
CA PRO A 48 -12.68 0.07 5.13
C PRO A 48 -11.74 -0.33 3.98
N LEU A 49 -12.15 -1.30 3.16
CA LEU A 49 -11.31 -1.87 2.10
C LEU A 49 -11.82 -1.48 0.72
N VAL A 50 -10.89 -1.09 -0.14
CA VAL A 50 -11.08 -0.93 -1.57
C VAL A 50 -10.34 -2.04 -2.31
N LEU A 51 -11.06 -2.88 -3.04
CA LEU A 51 -10.49 -3.92 -3.87
C LEU A 51 -10.03 -3.36 -5.22
N VAL A 52 -8.73 -3.40 -5.48
CA VAL A 52 -8.13 -3.07 -6.77
C VAL A 52 -8.32 -4.27 -7.70
N THR A 53 -9.49 -4.34 -8.30
CA THR A 53 -9.88 -5.37 -9.26
C THR A 53 -10.80 -4.77 -10.31
N LEU A 54 -10.74 -5.32 -11.52
CA LEU A 54 -11.62 -4.96 -12.62
C LEU A 54 -12.95 -5.74 -12.59
N LYS A 55 -13.07 -6.73 -11.69
CA LYS A 55 -14.30 -7.51 -11.54
C LYS A 55 -15.17 -6.87 -10.47
N HIS A 56 -16.41 -6.50 -10.83
CA HIS A 56 -17.38 -6.02 -9.86
C HIS A 56 -17.72 -7.15 -8.87
N GLN A 57 -17.46 -6.89 -7.59
CA GLN A 57 -17.82 -7.77 -6.48
C GLN A 57 -18.16 -6.89 -5.29
N HIS A 58 -19.37 -7.06 -4.75
CA HIS A 58 -19.83 -6.31 -3.59
C HIS A 58 -20.05 -7.27 -2.42
N GLU A 59 -19.35 -7.01 -1.32
CA GLU A 59 -19.58 -7.63 -0.02
C GLU A 59 -19.65 -6.53 1.05
N HIS A 60 -20.20 -6.84 2.22
CA HIS A 60 -20.23 -5.89 3.34
C HIS A 60 -18.79 -5.44 3.67
N HIS A 61 -18.58 -4.12 3.77
CA HIS A 61 -17.28 -3.47 4.04
C HIS A 61 -16.22 -3.50 2.91
N VAL A 62 -16.56 -3.98 1.71
CA VAL A 62 -15.64 -4.03 0.56
C VAL A 62 -16.28 -3.39 -0.67
N ILE A 63 -15.63 -2.36 -1.22
CA ILE A 63 -16.01 -1.72 -2.50
C ILE A 63 -14.90 -1.96 -3.52
N THR A 64 -15.22 -2.11 -4.80
CA THR A 64 -14.15 -2.23 -5.81
C THR A 64 -13.69 -0.86 -6.28
N PHE A 65 -12.45 -0.80 -6.77
CA PHE A 65 -11.92 0.40 -7.42
C PHE A 65 -12.74 0.79 -8.64
N ALA A 66 -13.26 -0.19 -9.39
CA ALA A 66 -14.17 0.07 -10.50
C ALA A 66 -15.41 0.84 -10.02
N ASP A 67 -16.03 0.44 -8.91
CA ASP A 67 -17.23 1.13 -8.39
C ASP A 67 -16.93 2.57 -7.95
N LEU A 68 -15.74 2.82 -7.39
CA LEU A 68 -15.29 4.17 -7.04
C LEU A 68 -15.13 5.07 -8.27
N LEU A 69 -14.63 4.54 -9.38
CA LEU A 69 -14.48 5.31 -10.62
C LEU A 69 -15.83 5.73 -11.23
N HIS A 70 -16.91 5.01 -10.92
CA HIS A 70 -18.26 5.33 -11.37
C HIS A 70 -18.99 6.32 -10.44
N CYS A 71 -18.38 6.71 -9.32
CA CYS A 71 -18.95 7.72 -8.45
C CYS A 71 -18.73 9.14 -9.00
N ASP A 72 -19.74 9.98 -8.84
CA ASP A 72 -19.75 11.36 -9.29
C ASP A 72 -18.74 12.22 -8.50
N SER A 73 -17.72 12.75 -9.18
CA SER A 73 -16.63 13.52 -8.57
C SER A 73 -17.07 14.87 -8.01
N ASP A 74 -18.20 15.40 -8.48
CA ASP A 74 -18.67 16.75 -8.15
C ASP A 74 -19.08 16.91 -6.68
N LYS A 75 -19.18 15.80 -5.95
CA LYS A 75 -19.53 15.75 -4.53
C LYS A 75 -18.32 15.67 -3.59
N LEU A 76 -17.11 15.59 -4.12
CA LEU A 76 -15.91 15.49 -3.29
C LEU A 76 -15.51 16.87 -2.71
N PRO A 77 -15.05 16.92 -1.44
CA PRO A 77 -14.60 18.17 -0.85
C PRO A 77 -13.38 18.70 -1.59
N SER A 78 -13.35 20.01 -1.87
CA SER A 78 -12.16 20.67 -2.37
C SER A 78 -11.11 20.74 -1.26
N VAL A 79 -9.92 20.19 -1.52
CA VAL A 79 -8.79 20.20 -0.59
C VAL A 79 -7.68 21.07 -1.17
N LYS A 80 -7.15 21.99 -0.37
CA LYS A 80 -5.96 22.77 -0.73
C LYS A 80 -4.72 21.92 -0.48
N ILE A 81 -3.93 21.68 -1.52
CA ILE A 81 -2.69 20.88 -1.47
C ILE A 81 -1.52 21.77 -1.89
N ARG A 82 -0.45 21.80 -1.08
CA ARG A 82 0.82 22.48 -1.39
C ARG A 82 1.88 21.45 -1.81
N GLN A 83 2.87 21.89 -2.58
CA GLN A 83 3.94 21.00 -3.05
C GLN A 83 4.78 20.41 -1.90
N ASP A 84 4.90 21.12 -0.78
CA ASP A 84 5.67 20.66 0.37
C ASP A 84 4.85 19.80 1.34
N ASP A 85 3.56 19.62 1.08
CA ASP A 85 2.71 18.72 1.87
C ASP A 85 3.12 17.26 1.61
N THR A 86 3.00 16.42 2.63
CA THR A 86 3.22 14.98 2.52
C THR A 86 2.21 14.37 1.55
N ALA A 87 2.73 13.70 0.51
CA ALA A 87 1.94 13.02 -0.50
C ALA A 87 1.86 11.50 -0.24
N ALA A 88 2.94 10.90 0.26
CA ALA A 88 3.01 9.47 0.53
C ALA A 88 3.94 9.15 1.71
N LEU A 89 3.64 8.04 2.38
CA LEU A 89 4.54 7.37 3.32
C LEU A 89 4.89 6.01 2.72
N LEU A 90 6.17 5.79 2.42
CA LEU A 90 6.65 4.51 1.91
C LEU A 90 7.27 3.73 3.05
N TYR A 91 6.73 2.55 3.31
CA TYR A 91 7.27 1.63 4.29
C TYR A 91 8.08 0.54 3.59
N SER A 92 9.14 0.09 4.25
CA SER A 92 9.91 -1.07 3.82
C SER A 92 10.07 -1.99 5.02
N SER A 93 9.88 -3.29 4.80
CA SER A 93 9.83 -4.27 5.90
C SER A 93 11.10 -4.34 6.74
N GLY A 94 12.22 -3.78 6.26
CA GLY A 94 13.47 -3.59 7.00
C GLY A 94 14.10 -4.89 7.51
N THR A 95 15.36 -5.16 7.22
CA THR A 95 16.05 -6.38 7.71
C THR A 95 16.22 -6.43 9.24
N THR A 96 15.99 -5.31 9.93
CA THR A 96 16.15 -5.16 11.39
C THR A 96 14.85 -5.37 12.18
N GLY A 97 13.76 -5.75 11.52
CA GLY A 97 12.49 -6.08 12.17
C GLY A 97 11.66 -4.87 12.62
N VAL A 98 12.12 -3.64 12.41
CA VAL A 98 11.32 -2.42 12.58
C VAL A 98 11.22 -1.73 11.23
N SER A 99 9.98 -1.59 10.72
CA SER A 99 9.72 -0.87 9.47
C SER A 99 10.08 0.61 9.61
N LYS A 100 10.76 1.14 8.58
CA LYS A 100 11.10 2.57 8.50
C LYS A 100 10.22 3.20 7.43
N GLY A 101 9.42 4.19 7.83
CA GLY A 101 8.64 5.03 6.91
C GLY A 101 9.49 6.14 6.31
N VAL A 102 9.41 6.33 5.00
CA VAL A 102 9.98 7.46 4.28
C VAL A 102 8.86 8.42 3.91
N VAL A 103 8.97 9.67 4.36
CA VAL A 103 8.04 10.74 4.02
C VAL A 103 8.38 11.28 2.64
N ILE A 104 7.41 11.27 1.74
CA ILE A 104 7.54 11.78 0.37
C ILE A 104 6.54 12.93 0.19
N THR A 105 7.02 14.10 -0.22
CA THR A 105 6.18 15.27 -0.55
C THR A 105 5.74 15.25 -2.01
N HIS A 106 4.72 16.05 -2.35
CA HIS A 106 4.32 16.25 -3.74
C HIS A 106 5.49 16.77 -4.60
N ARG A 107 6.33 17.66 -4.07
CA ARG A 107 7.54 18.18 -4.73
C ARG A 107 8.52 17.07 -5.07
N ASN A 108 8.72 16.10 -4.16
CA ASN A 108 9.61 14.98 -4.41
C ASN A 108 9.11 14.14 -5.61
N ILE A 109 7.81 13.83 -5.66
CA ILE A 109 7.19 13.07 -6.75
C ILE A 109 7.29 13.85 -8.08
N ILE A 110 6.94 15.13 -8.09
CA ILE A 110 7.01 15.97 -9.30
C ILE A 110 8.45 16.02 -9.82
N SER A 111 9.42 16.23 -8.94
CA SER A 111 10.84 16.30 -9.31
C SER A 111 11.31 14.98 -9.94
N MET A 112 10.92 13.83 -9.35
CA MET A 112 11.22 12.51 -9.89
C MET A 112 10.63 12.32 -11.29
N ILE A 113 9.35 12.65 -11.49
CA ILE A 113 8.68 12.51 -12.78
C ILE A 113 9.31 13.41 -13.85
N VAL A 114 9.65 14.65 -13.50
CA VAL A 114 10.29 15.59 -14.44
C VAL A 114 11.64 15.06 -14.92
N VAL A 115 12.47 14.52 -14.02
CA VAL A 115 13.76 13.93 -14.39
C VAL A 115 13.56 12.67 -15.23
N PHE A 116 12.61 11.81 -14.86
CA PHE A 116 12.30 10.58 -15.60
C PHE A 116 11.82 10.85 -17.03
N ILE A 117 10.93 11.83 -17.21
CA ILE A 117 10.44 12.22 -18.55
C ILE A 117 11.59 12.78 -19.40
N ARG A 118 12.45 13.63 -18.83
CA ARG A 118 13.62 14.16 -19.56
C ARG A 118 14.52 13.05 -20.06
N PHE A 119 14.82 12.07 -19.20
CA PHE A 119 15.62 10.90 -19.55
C PHE A 119 15.01 10.10 -20.71
N ILE A 120 13.69 9.82 -20.68
CA ILE A 120 13.02 9.08 -21.76
C ILE A 120 13.07 9.85 -23.09
N LEU A 121 12.86 11.17 -23.05
CA LEU A 121 12.86 11.98 -24.26
C LEU A 121 14.25 12.07 -24.89
N GLU A 122 15.31 12.18 -24.08
CA GLU A 122 16.70 12.19 -24.57
C GLU A 122 17.09 10.86 -25.24
N GLU A 123 16.66 9.70 -24.71
CA GLU A 123 16.90 8.41 -25.38
C GLU A 123 16.15 8.27 -26.72
N SER A 124 14.99 8.92 -26.86
CA SER A 124 14.21 8.89 -28.10
C SER A 124 14.84 9.70 -29.25
N GLU A 125 15.60 10.76 -28.93
CA GLU A 125 16.31 11.57 -29.93
C GLU A 125 17.63 10.94 -30.39
N ILE A 126 18.24 10.07 -29.59
CA ILE A 126 19.50 9.38 -29.93
C ILE A 126 19.26 8.15 -30.82
N ASN A 127 18.07 7.54 -30.73
CA ASN A 127 17.69 6.35 -31.51
C ASN A 127 16.86 6.66 -32.77
N SER A 128 16.75 7.93 -33.16
CA SER A 128 16.06 8.38 -34.38
C SER A 128 17.01 9.00 -35.38
#